data_AF-A0A4P5QT91-F1
#
_entry.id   AF-A0A4P5QT91-F1
#
_cell.length_a   1.000
_cell.length_b   1.000
_cell.length_c   1.000
_cell.angle_alpha   90.00
_cell.angle_beta   90.00
_cell.angle_gamma   90.00
#
_symmetry.space_group_name_H-M   'P 1'
#
loop_
_entity.id
_entity.type
_entity.pdbx_description
1 polymer ?
#
loop_
_entity_poly.entity_id
_entity_poly.type
_entity_poly.pdbx_seq_one_letter_code
_entity_poly.pdbx_strand_id
1 'polypeptide(L)'
;MFFDQELEPWIVPSAPSLERLAMELADLTGFTVTPLPSAAKGGIVLGNLPPFLIWKHVDLEKKLHLLFFQPREIGSLVDGASNMNIDPWILSFPLFQMNQLLALHPDIGRPLEVTLVKVEQGPRAYVRSTASQTPFLAVLKVLNRISAQPLWTEGHIKAL
;
A
#
# COMPACT_ATOMS: atom_id res chain seq x y z
N MET A 1 25.55 1.74 14.97
CA MET A 1 24.13 1.90 15.34
C MET A 1 23.31 1.37 14.19
N PHE A 2 22.60 0.26 14.38
CA PHE A 2 21.61 -0.20 13.42
C PHE A 2 20.42 0.74 13.56
N PHE A 3 20.11 1.54 12.55
CA PHE A 3 18.84 2.23 12.49
C PHE A 3 17.77 1.15 12.34
N ASP A 4 17.08 0.82 13.43
CA ASP A 4 15.84 0.05 13.33
C ASP A 4 14.87 0.92 12.55
N GLN A 5 14.78 0.65 11.26
CA GLN A 5 13.80 1.27 10.39
C GLN A 5 12.42 0.86 10.92
N GLU A 6 11.64 1.84 11.37
CA GLU A 6 10.27 1.61 11.83
C GLU A 6 9.51 0.89 10.72
N LEU A 7 8.99 -0.29 11.04
CA LEU A 7 8.12 -1.06 10.17
C LEU A 7 6.93 -1.56 10.99
N GLU A 8 5.81 -0.88 10.83
CA GLU A 8 4.61 -1.14 11.61
C GLU A 8 3.33 -0.94 10.79
N PRO A 9 2.22 -1.59 11.18
CA PRO A 9 0.92 -1.32 10.59
C PRO A 9 0.57 0.17 10.72
N TRP A 10 0.02 0.74 9.65
CA TRP A 10 -0.51 2.09 9.66
C TRP A 10 -2.03 2.05 9.59
N ILE A 11 -2.66 2.64 10.60
CA ILE A 11 -4.10 2.84 10.63
C ILE A 11 -4.37 4.24 10.13
N VAL A 12 -5.19 4.33 9.08
CA VAL A 12 -5.62 5.60 8.49
C VAL A 12 -6.36 6.40 9.56
N PRO A 13 -5.95 7.65 9.84
CA PRO A 13 -6.67 8.51 10.76
C PRO A 13 -8.10 8.80 10.25
N SER A 14 -9.04 8.95 11.18
CA SER A 14 -10.46 9.15 10.83
C SER A 14 -10.80 10.60 10.44
N ALA A 15 -9.91 11.55 10.69
CA ALA A 15 -10.15 12.96 10.47
C ALA A 15 -8.86 13.68 9.97
N PRO A 16 -8.94 14.47 8.88
CA PRO A 16 -10.09 14.62 7.99
C PRO A 16 -10.37 13.33 7.19
N SER A 17 -11.63 13.12 6.78
CA SER A 17 -12.01 11.96 5.97
C SER A 17 -11.30 11.96 4.62
N LEU A 18 -10.92 10.80 4.09
CA LEU A 18 -10.24 10.67 2.80
C LEU A 18 -11.08 11.22 1.63
N GLU A 19 -12.40 11.12 1.71
CA GLU A 19 -13.34 11.66 0.72
C GLU A 19 -13.26 13.19 0.66
N ARG A 20 -13.12 13.83 1.82
CA ARG A 20 -12.91 15.29 1.92
C ARG A 20 -11.57 15.67 1.31
N LEU A 21 -10.50 14.95 1.65
CA LEU A 21 -9.18 15.19 1.06
C LEU A 21 -9.18 14.95 -0.46
N ALA A 22 -9.97 14.00 -0.96
CA ALA A 22 -10.14 13.78 -2.40
C ALA A 22 -10.81 14.97 -3.10
N MET A 23 -11.82 15.58 -2.48
CA MET A 23 -12.45 16.80 -2.99
C MET A 23 -11.47 17.97 -2.97
N GLU A 24 -10.73 18.16 -1.86
CA GLU A 24 -9.71 19.21 -1.75
C GLU A 24 -8.60 19.02 -2.80
N LEU A 25 -8.14 17.79 -3.05
CA LEU A 25 -7.18 17.50 -4.12
C LEU A 25 -7.75 17.86 -5.50
N ALA A 26 -9.01 17.53 -5.76
CA ALA A 26 -9.67 17.84 -7.02
C ALA A 26 -9.79 19.34 -7.24
N ASP A 27 -10.14 20.11 -6.20
CA ASP A 27 -10.21 21.57 -6.27
C ASP A 27 -8.83 22.20 -6.54
N LEU A 28 -7.77 21.66 -5.94
CA LEU A 28 -6.42 22.20 -6.08
C LEU A 28 -5.75 21.85 -7.42
N THR A 29 -6.06 20.69 -7.99
CA THR A 29 -5.28 20.13 -9.11
C THR A 29 -6.10 19.83 -10.36
N GLY A 30 -7.44 19.82 -10.26
CA GLY A 30 -8.34 19.33 -11.31
C GLY A 30 -8.35 17.81 -11.45
N PHE A 31 -7.58 17.05 -10.66
CA PHE A 31 -7.53 15.59 -10.72
C PHE A 31 -8.51 14.94 -9.75
N THR A 32 -9.31 14.01 -10.27
CA THR A 32 -10.26 13.24 -9.47
C THR A 32 -9.73 11.85 -9.15
N VAL A 33 -9.84 11.44 -7.88
CA VAL A 33 -9.66 10.03 -7.49
C VAL A 33 -11.01 9.33 -7.63
N THR A 34 -11.13 8.46 -8.63
CA THR A 34 -12.34 7.67 -8.85
C THR A 34 -12.02 6.19 -8.84
N PRO A 35 -12.76 5.36 -8.07
CA PRO A 35 -13.79 5.75 -7.10
C PRO A 35 -13.21 6.52 -5.90
N LEU A 36 -14.05 7.21 -5.12
CA LEU A 36 -13.58 7.96 -3.96
C LEU A 36 -12.99 7.01 -2.89
N PRO A 37 -11.83 7.33 -2.31
CA PRO A 37 -11.27 6.53 -1.24
C PRO A 37 -11.97 6.79 0.09
N SER A 38 -12.09 5.76 0.90
CA SER A 38 -12.66 5.83 2.25
C SER A 38 -11.82 5.02 3.24
N ALA A 39 -11.82 5.42 4.50
CA ALA A 39 -11.18 4.63 5.56
C ALA A 39 -12.21 3.67 6.16
N ALA A 40 -11.95 2.36 6.08
CA ALA A 40 -12.85 1.35 6.64
C ALA A 40 -12.10 0.09 7.06
N LYS A 41 -12.57 -0.56 8.15
CA LYS A 41 -12.04 -1.82 8.68
C LYS A 41 -10.51 -1.82 8.87
N GLY A 42 -9.96 -0.69 9.32
CA GLY A 42 -8.52 -0.53 9.57
C GLY A 42 -7.66 -0.32 8.33
N GLY A 43 -8.26 -0.08 7.16
CA GLY A 43 -7.55 0.14 5.90
C GLY A 43 -8.22 1.19 5.00
N ILE A 44 -7.68 1.34 3.79
CA ILE A 44 -8.28 2.20 2.75
C ILE A 44 -9.12 1.34 1.81
N VAL A 45 -10.35 1.71 1.56
CA VAL A 45 -11.22 1.12 0.55
C VAL A 45 -11.22 2.02 -0.68
N LEU A 46 -11.11 1.40 -1.86
CA LEU A 46 -11.21 2.08 -3.15
C LEU A 46 -12.16 1.29 -4.06
N GLY A 47 -13.39 1.79 -4.20
CA GLY A 47 -14.40 1.15 -5.04
C GLY A 47 -14.86 -0.18 -4.48
N ASN A 48 -14.86 -1.20 -5.34
CA ASN A 48 -15.24 -2.56 -4.97
C ASN A 48 -14.05 -3.39 -4.47
N LEU A 49 -12.84 -2.80 -4.38
CA LEU A 49 -11.68 -3.50 -3.85
C LEU A 49 -11.82 -3.70 -2.34
N PRO A 50 -11.37 -4.85 -1.79
CA PRO A 50 -11.27 -5.01 -0.35
C PRO A 50 -10.39 -3.93 0.29
N PRO A 51 -10.58 -3.62 1.59
CA PRO A 51 -9.74 -2.67 2.30
C PRO A 51 -8.26 -3.07 2.21
N PHE A 52 -7.42 -2.12 1.81
CA PHE A 52 -5.97 -2.28 1.79
C PHE A 52 -5.42 -2.17 3.21
N LEU A 53 -4.63 -3.17 3.62
CA LEU A 53 -3.79 -3.07 4.80
C LEU A 53 -2.55 -2.26 4.44
N ILE A 54 -2.19 -1.31 5.30
CA ILE A 54 -1.08 -0.42 5.04
C ILE A 54 -0.02 -0.64 6.10
N TRP A 55 1.22 -0.74 5.65
CA TRP A 55 2.40 -0.72 6.50
C TRP A 55 3.16 0.55 6.24
N LYS A 56 3.59 1.24 7.30
CA LYS A 56 4.48 2.37 7.16
C LYS A 56 5.92 1.94 7.38
N HIS A 57 6.79 2.49 6.55
CA HIS A 57 8.23 2.37 6.65
C HIS A 57 8.86 3.75 6.51
N VAL A 58 9.89 4.04 7.29
CA VAL A 58 10.67 5.29 7.14
C VAL A 58 12.07 4.92 6.69
N ASP A 59 12.49 5.47 5.55
CA ASP A 59 13.83 5.23 5.02
C ASP A 59 14.89 6.13 5.65
N LEU A 60 16.14 5.95 5.24
CA LEU A 60 17.27 6.74 5.75
C LEU A 60 17.21 8.22 5.33
N GLU A 61 16.49 8.53 4.24
CA GLU A 61 16.22 9.89 3.78
C GLU A 61 15.01 10.54 4.49
N LYS A 62 14.46 9.86 5.50
CA LYS A 62 13.27 10.25 6.26
C LYS A 62 12.00 10.34 5.41
N LYS A 63 11.94 9.68 4.25
CA LYS A 63 10.71 9.55 3.49
C LYS A 63 9.81 8.50 4.12
N LEU A 64 8.52 8.80 4.15
CA LEU A 64 7.49 7.85 4.54
C LEU A 64 7.13 6.99 3.33
N HIS A 65 7.29 5.69 3.46
CA HIS A 65 6.81 4.70 2.52
C HIS A 65 5.54 4.08 3.10
N LEU A 66 4.42 4.24 2.40
CA LEU A 66 3.19 3.52 2.71
C LEU A 66 3.04 2.34 1.74
N LEU A 67 3.12 1.13 2.28
CA LEU A 67 3.07 -0.12 1.54
C LEU A 67 1.66 -0.72 1.64
N PHE A 68 0.97 -0.82 0.51
CA PHE A 68 -0.42 -1.26 0.41
C PHE A 68 -0.48 -2.74 0.04
N PHE A 69 -1.19 -3.51 0.85
CA PHE A 69 -1.39 -4.94 0.65
C PHE A 69 -2.88 -5.25 0.62
N GLN A 70 -3.27 -6.15 -0.29
CA GLN A 70 -4.61 -6.74 -0.26
C GLN A 70 -4.62 -7.93 0.71
N PRO A 71 -5.35 -7.85 1.85
CA PRO A 71 -5.36 -8.93 2.84
C PRO A 71 -5.85 -10.27 2.26
N ARG A 72 -6.69 -10.24 1.22
CA ARG A 72 -7.13 -11.46 0.52
C ARG A 72 -5.99 -12.17 -0.22
N GLU A 73 -5.08 -11.41 -0.83
CA GLU A 73 -3.93 -11.98 -1.54
C GLU A 73 -2.94 -12.60 -0.56
N ILE A 74 -2.69 -11.90 0.56
CA ILE A 74 -1.87 -12.44 1.65
C ILE A 74 -2.49 -13.68 2.27
N GLY A 75 -3.81 -13.67 2.54
CA GLY A 75 -4.53 -14.83 3.06
C GLY A 75 -4.53 -16.03 2.10
N SER A 76 -4.43 -15.79 0.78
CA SER A 76 -4.35 -16.86 -0.23
C SER A 76 -3.04 -17.66 -0.20
N LEU A 77 -2.03 -17.18 0.53
CA LEU A 77 -0.77 -17.90 0.75
C LEU A 77 -0.89 -19.01 1.79
N VAL A 78 -1.99 -19.06 2.56
CA VAL A 78 -2.24 -20.13 3.53
C VAL A 78 -2.69 -21.39 2.80
N ASP A 79 -2.05 -22.52 3.10
CA ASP A 79 -2.40 -23.82 2.51
C ASP A 79 -3.90 -24.13 2.69
N GLY A 80 -4.56 -24.46 1.58
CA GLY A 80 -5.99 -24.77 1.55
C GLY A 80 -6.93 -23.55 1.45
N ALA A 81 -6.41 -22.31 1.40
CA ALA A 81 -7.24 -21.14 1.16
C ALA A 81 -7.82 -21.12 -0.27
N SER A 82 -9.11 -20.84 -0.40
CA SER A 82 -9.76 -20.72 -1.71
C SER A 82 -9.26 -19.47 -2.44
N ASN A 83 -8.73 -19.65 -3.65
CA ASN A 83 -8.35 -18.54 -4.50
C ASN A 83 -9.60 -17.94 -5.16
N MET A 84 -10.01 -16.76 -4.72
CA MET A 84 -10.84 -15.92 -5.58
C MET A 84 -9.90 -15.00 -6.33
N ASN A 85 -9.84 -15.20 -7.65
CA ASN A 85 -9.07 -14.34 -8.54
C ASN A 85 -9.50 -12.89 -8.31
N ILE A 86 -8.63 -12.07 -7.74
CA ILE A 86 -8.86 -10.64 -7.69
C ILE A 86 -8.51 -10.12 -9.08
N ASP A 87 -9.48 -9.50 -9.74
CA ASP A 87 -9.27 -8.83 -11.03
C ASP A 87 -7.98 -7.99 -11.01
N PRO A 88 -7.31 -7.80 -12.15
CA PRO A 88 -6.06 -7.03 -12.23
C PRO A 88 -6.28 -5.59 -11.76
N TRP A 89 -6.04 -5.33 -10.47
CA TRP A 89 -6.30 -4.05 -9.81
C TRP A 89 -5.07 -3.15 -9.72
N ILE A 90 -3.86 -3.73 -9.65
CA ILE A 90 -2.63 -2.97 -9.38
C ILE A 90 -2.31 -1.95 -10.49
N LEU A 91 -2.65 -2.27 -11.73
CA LEU A 91 -2.45 -1.37 -12.88
C LEU A 91 -3.51 -0.28 -12.96
N SER A 92 -4.76 -0.59 -12.61
CA SER A 92 -5.88 0.36 -12.63
C SER A 92 -5.93 1.25 -11.38
N PHE A 93 -5.23 0.89 -10.30
CA PHE A 93 -5.17 1.71 -9.10
C PHE A 93 -4.56 3.10 -9.40
N PRO A 94 -5.19 4.20 -8.97
CA PRO A 94 -4.76 5.58 -9.22
C PRO A 94 -3.59 5.96 -8.27
N LEU A 95 -2.44 5.33 -8.48
CA LEU A 95 -1.30 5.38 -7.56
C LEU A 95 -0.80 6.82 -7.29
N PHE A 96 -0.61 7.62 -8.33
CA PHE A 96 -0.09 8.98 -8.17
C PHE A 96 -1.09 9.89 -7.45
N GLN A 97 -2.38 9.79 -7.80
CA GLN A 97 -3.41 10.58 -7.15
C GLN A 97 -3.59 10.15 -5.68
N MET A 98 -3.45 8.84 -5.38
CA MET A 98 -3.46 8.35 -4.00
C MET A 98 -2.28 8.92 -3.20
N ASN A 99 -1.08 8.95 -3.78
CA ASN A 99 0.09 9.56 -3.14
C ASN A 99 -0.12 11.05 -2.85
N GLN A 100 -0.63 11.80 -3.84
CA GLN A 100 -0.93 13.22 -3.66
C GLN A 100 -2.01 13.44 -2.59
N LEU A 101 -3.08 12.65 -2.62
CA LEU A 101 -4.17 12.73 -1.65
C LEU A 101 -3.69 12.48 -0.23
N LEU A 102 -2.92 11.40 -0.01
CA LEU A 102 -2.43 11.05 1.31
C LEU A 102 -1.40 12.06 1.81
N ALA A 103 -0.61 12.66 0.92
CA ALA A 103 0.31 13.74 1.29
C ALA A 103 -0.41 15.01 1.79
N LEU A 104 -1.71 15.20 1.50
CA LEU A 104 -2.51 16.29 2.07
C LEU A 104 -2.96 16.01 3.51
N HIS A 105 -2.85 14.77 3.99
CA HIS A 105 -3.33 14.41 5.32
C HIS A 105 -2.42 15.04 6.40
N PRO A 106 -2.96 15.72 7.44
CA PRO A 106 -2.16 16.40 8.47
C PRO A 106 -1.14 15.51 9.19
N ASP A 107 -1.49 14.24 9.44
CA ASP A 107 -0.59 13.27 10.06
C ASP A 107 0.62 12.87 9.18
N ILE A 108 0.55 13.15 7.87
CA ILE A 108 1.64 12.93 6.92
C ILE A 108 2.55 14.17 6.91
N GLY A 109 3.35 14.30 7.97
CA GLY A 109 4.26 15.43 8.18
C GLY A 109 5.62 15.30 7.48
N ARG A 110 5.73 14.50 6.40
CA ARG A 110 7.00 14.24 5.70
C ARG A 110 6.78 13.82 4.24
N PRO A 111 7.82 13.86 3.38
CA PRO A 111 7.72 13.37 2.01
C PRO A 111 7.17 11.93 1.98
N LEU A 112 6.16 11.72 1.16
CA LEU A 112 5.42 10.46 1.07
C LEU A 112 5.69 9.78 -0.26
N GLU A 113 5.92 8.47 -0.19
CA GLU A 113 5.95 7.55 -1.31
C GLU A 113 4.95 6.40 -1.04
N VAL A 114 4.13 6.06 -2.03
CA VAL A 114 3.15 4.97 -1.95
C VAL A 114 3.64 3.83 -2.81
N THR A 115 3.54 2.62 -2.26
CA THR A 115 3.91 1.39 -2.95
C THR A 115 2.77 0.38 -2.85
N LEU A 116 2.25 -0.05 -3.99
CA LEU A 116 1.26 -1.12 -4.10
C LEU A 116 1.97 -2.45 -4.21
N VAL A 117 1.54 -3.44 -3.43
CA VAL A 117 2.06 -4.80 -3.50
C VAL A 117 0.91 -5.74 -3.84
N LYS A 118 0.97 -6.33 -5.03
CA LYS A 118 0.10 -7.41 -5.47
C LYS A 118 0.80 -8.74 -5.19
N VAL A 119 0.15 -9.63 -4.47
CA VAL A 119 0.66 -10.98 -4.24
C VAL A 119 -0.13 -11.99 -5.06
N GLU A 120 0.57 -12.84 -5.80
CA GLU A 120 -0.03 -13.97 -6.51
C GLU A 120 0.02 -15.25 -5.66
N GLN A 121 -0.72 -16.28 -6.09
CA GLN A 121 -0.56 -17.59 -5.49
C GLN A 121 0.85 -18.13 -5.76
N GLY A 122 1.56 -18.42 -4.68
CA GLY A 122 2.97 -18.81 -4.69
C GLY A 122 3.92 -17.64 -4.39
N PRO A 123 5.24 -17.87 -4.48
CA PRO A 123 6.25 -16.87 -4.13
C PRO A 123 6.43 -15.83 -5.24
N ARG A 124 5.37 -15.07 -5.57
CA ARG A 124 5.42 -14.01 -6.58
C ARG A 124 4.65 -12.78 -6.11
N ALA A 125 5.34 -11.65 -6.11
CA ALA A 125 4.77 -10.35 -5.82
C ALA A 125 5.13 -9.35 -6.92
N TYR A 126 4.19 -8.48 -7.25
CA TYR A 126 4.37 -7.38 -8.17
C TYR A 126 4.21 -6.08 -7.42
N VAL A 127 5.09 -5.12 -7.71
CA VAL A 127 5.18 -3.88 -6.97
C VAL A 127 5.09 -2.70 -7.92
N ARG A 128 4.22 -1.75 -7.60
CA ARG A 128 4.13 -0.47 -8.32
C ARG A 128 4.30 0.66 -7.31
N SER A 129 5.28 1.53 -7.50
CA SER A 129 5.67 2.54 -6.52
C SER A 129 5.75 3.93 -7.13
N THR A 130 5.47 4.97 -6.32
CA THR A 130 5.80 6.36 -6.66
C THR A 130 7.25 6.71 -6.35
N ALA A 131 7.97 5.85 -5.62
CA ALA A 131 9.37 6.03 -5.31
C ALA A 131 10.23 5.92 -6.58
N SER A 132 11.33 6.67 -6.64
CA SER A 132 12.31 6.54 -7.71
C SER A 132 13.00 5.17 -7.73
N GLN A 133 13.07 4.51 -6.58
CA GLN A 133 13.54 3.15 -6.40
C GLN A 133 12.52 2.37 -5.59
N THR A 134 12.14 1.18 -6.06
CA THR A 134 11.18 0.35 -5.34
C THR A 134 11.77 -0.08 -3.99
N PRO A 135 11.03 0.08 -2.87
CA PRO A 135 11.53 -0.25 -1.54
C PRO A 135 11.47 -1.77 -1.28
N PHE A 136 12.21 -2.56 -2.08
CA PHE A 136 12.17 -4.03 -2.06
C PHE A 136 12.43 -4.61 -0.67
N LEU A 137 13.41 -4.09 0.07
CA LEU A 137 13.73 -4.57 1.41
C LEU A 137 12.56 -4.36 2.38
N ALA A 138 11.84 -3.24 2.29
CA ALA A 138 10.69 -2.96 3.15
C ALA A 138 9.52 -3.90 2.80
N VAL A 139 9.23 -4.07 1.50
CA VAL A 139 8.23 -5.03 1.01
C VAL A 139 8.56 -6.45 1.49
N LEU A 140 9.82 -6.86 1.36
CA LEU A 140 10.32 -8.17 1.79
C LEU A 140 10.12 -8.39 3.29
N LYS A 141 10.48 -7.40 4.11
CA LYS A 141 10.31 -7.46 5.58
C LYS A 141 8.83 -7.57 5.96
N VAL A 142 7.94 -6.83 5.29
CA VAL A 142 6.50 -6.93 5.56
C VAL A 142 5.97 -8.30 5.16
N LEU A 143 6.27 -8.77 3.95
CA LEU A 143 5.80 -10.08 3.47
C LEU A 143 6.24 -11.20 4.41
N ASN A 144 7.52 -11.24 4.78
CA ASN A 144 8.03 -12.21 5.76
C ASN A 144 7.42 -12.08 7.16
N ARG A 145 6.83 -10.92 7.50
CA ARG A 145 6.12 -10.71 8.77
C ARG A 145 4.65 -11.13 8.71
N ILE A 146 3.98 -10.98 7.57
CA ILE A 146 2.53 -11.18 7.45
C ILE A 146 2.13 -12.48 6.74
N SER A 147 3.05 -13.11 5.99
CA SER A 147 2.81 -14.42 5.38
C SER A 147 3.39 -15.52 6.24
N ALA A 148 2.63 -16.60 6.45
CA ALA A 148 3.12 -17.78 7.16
C ALA A 148 4.17 -18.56 6.34
N GLN A 149 3.98 -18.64 5.01
CA GLN A 149 4.88 -19.22 4.02
C GLN A 149 4.59 -18.60 2.64
N PRO A 150 5.51 -18.68 1.66
CA PRO A 150 6.91 -19.12 1.76
C PRO A 150 7.81 -18.05 2.41
N LEU A 151 9.07 -18.39 2.69
CA LEU A 151 10.08 -17.37 3.01
C LEU A 151 10.32 -16.54 1.75
N TRP A 152 10.01 -15.25 1.82
CA TRP A 152 10.16 -14.34 0.70
C TRP A 152 11.62 -13.97 0.50
N THR A 153 12.04 -13.89 -0.77
CA THR A 153 13.35 -13.41 -1.21
C THR A 153 13.16 -12.37 -2.30
N GLU A 154 14.21 -11.61 -2.62
CA GLU A 154 14.14 -10.57 -3.67
C GLU A 154 13.73 -11.15 -5.03
N GLY A 155 14.13 -12.38 -5.36
CA GLY A 155 13.77 -13.04 -6.63
C GLY A 155 12.27 -13.29 -6.81
N HIS A 156 11.49 -13.15 -5.74
CA HIS A 156 10.02 -13.28 -5.76
C HIS A 156 9.32 -11.97 -6.09
N ILE A 157 10.00 -10.82 -6.02
CA ILE A 157 9.40 -9.50 -6.13
C ILE A 157 9.80 -8.87 -7.47
N LYS A 158 8.82 -8.39 -8.23
CA LYS A 158 9.04 -7.70 -9.51
C LYS A 158 8.43 -6.31 -9.48
N ALA A 159 9.18 -5.30 -9.92
CA ALA A 159 8.63 -3.97 -10.17
C ALA A 159 7.81 -3.96 -11.48
N LEU A 160 6.73 -3.18 -11.49
CA LEU A 160 5.85 -2.92 -12.64
C LEU A 160 6.03 -1.50 -13.18
#